data_AF-A0A1C5A8B9-F1
#
_entry.id   AF-A0A1C5A8B9-F1
#
_cell.length_a   1.000
_cell.length_b   1.000
_cell.length_c   1.000
_cell.angle_alpha   90.00
_cell.angle_beta   90.00
_cell.angle_gamma   90.00
#
_symmetry.space_group_name_H-M   'P 1'
#
loop_
_entity.id
_entity.type
_entity.pdbx_description
1 polymer ?
#
loop_
_entity_poly.entity_id
_entity_poly.type
_entity_poly.pdbx_seq_one_letter_code
_entity_poly.pdbx_strand_id
1 'polypeptide(L)'
;MARQTAALSHPHWDRRPADPIRYRITARIADWWNGRQDARAGLPAVAPDPDPTEPPHGRSAAFTPHLEKLRRMANDAMHHELVHLQQEVAEPAYQLARAGAQLVEAERALTRAQEALRDLKAPTEDELRARRVGETDTDESVVRKRRLAPYLERRARLEAHRQEAEEALVRLRQTRAELQERIARSQSVAAARARRIHEHSWRRIGSYWQRLVRKHPAGEQLNRTLRPGGPEVPGWIDPAGERVTAGTAAGARPEPT
;
A
#
# COMPACT_ATOMS: atom_id res chain seq x y z
N MET A 1 16.26 5.72 36.71
CA MET A 1 15.29 6.06 35.65
C MET A 1 16.04 6.32 34.34
N ALA A 2 16.32 5.25 33.59
CA ALA A 2 17.01 5.35 32.30
C ALA A 2 15.96 5.68 31.23
N ARG A 3 16.08 6.86 30.60
CA ARG A 3 15.30 7.20 29.41
C ARG A 3 15.81 6.33 28.26
N GLN A 4 15.08 5.26 27.96
CA GLN A 4 15.20 4.58 26.67
C GLN A 4 14.67 5.56 25.62
N THR A 5 15.56 6.39 25.09
CA THR A 5 15.37 7.02 23.79
C THR A 5 15.32 5.88 22.78
N ALA A 6 14.11 5.37 22.54
CA ALA A 6 13.81 4.61 21.35
C ALA A 6 14.15 5.53 20.18
N ALA A 7 15.37 5.41 19.66
CA ALA A 7 15.74 5.99 18.40
C ALA A 7 14.68 5.51 17.43
N LEU A 8 13.84 6.44 16.96
CA LEU A 8 13.03 6.26 15.77
C LEU A 8 14.04 6.04 14.63
N SER A 9 14.58 4.82 14.55
CA SER A 9 15.27 4.32 13.38
C SER A 9 14.17 4.29 12.34
N HIS A 10 13.97 5.42 11.67
CA HIS A 10 13.20 5.51 10.45
C HIS A 10 14.08 4.82 9.41
N PRO A 11 13.89 3.53 9.11
CA PRO A 11 14.89 2.77 8.35
C PRO A 11 14.88 3.14 6.86
N HIS A 12 14.04 4.09 6.46
CA HIS A 12 13.65 4.31 5.06
C HIS A 12 13.98 5.71 4.51
N TRP A 13 14.33 6.71 5.33
CA TRP A 13 14.79 8.02 4.83
C TRP A 13 16.29 8.04 4.50
N ASP A 14 17.07 7.17 5.14
CA ASP A 14 18.51 6.98 4.85
C ASP A 14 18.76 6.16 3.58
N ARG A 15 17.71 5.58 2.99
CA ARG A 15 17.84 4.94 1.68
C ARG A 15 18.11 6.04 0.66
N ARG A 16 19.30 5.98 0.06
CA ARG A 16 19.66 6.84 -1.07
C ARG A 16 18.50 6.85 -2.07
N PRO A 17 18.07 8.03 -2.56
CA PRO A 17 17.04 8.10 -3.58
C PRO A 17 17.45 7.17 -4.72
N ALA A 18 16.49 6.39 -5.23
CA ALA A 18 16.77 5.48 -6.33
C ALA A 18 17.44 6.25 -7.46
N ASP A 19 18.63 5.79 -7.87
CA ASP A 19 19.41 6.44 -8.91
C ASP A 19 18.51 6.64 -10.15
N PRO A 20 18.62 7.79 -10.83
CA PRO A 20 17.86 7.98 -12.06
C PRO A 20 18.23 6.85 -13.05
N ILE A 21 17.22 6.22 -13.65
CA ILE A 21 17.44 5.19 -14.68
C ILE A 21 17.92 5.92 -15.95
N ARG A 22 19.23 6.19 -16.00
CA ARG A 22 19.86 6.93 -17.07
C ARG A 22 19.79 6.11 -18.35
N TYR A 23 19.25 6.71 -19.41
CA TYR A 23 19.35 6.12 -20.73
C TYR A 23 20.77 6.33 -21.27
N ARG A 24 21.62 5.33 -20.97
CA ARG A 24 23.04 5.36 -21.34
C ARG A 24 23.20 5.43 -22.86
N ILE A 25 24.23 6.13 -23.31
CA ILE A 25 24.57 6.29 -24.74
C ILE A 25 24.72 4.92 -25.41
N THR A 26 25.32 3.94 -24.74
CA THR A 26 25.49 2.58 -25.26
C THR A 26 24.15 1.88 -25.53
N ALA A 27 23.19 1.99 -24.60
CA ALA A 27 21.84 1.45 -24.79
C ALA A 27 21.14 2.14 -25.97
N ARG A 28 21.32 3.46 -26.11
CA ARG A 28 20.78 4.23 -27.24
C ARG A 28 21.34 3.80 -28.59
N ILE A 29 22.66 3.61 -28.67
CA ILE A 29 23.33 3.11 -29.88
C ILE A 29 22.83 1.71 -30.21
N ALA A 30 22.69 0.82 -29.22
CA ALA A 30 22.14 -0.52 -29.43
C ALA A 30 20.70 -0.47 -29.97
N ASP A 31 19.82 0.34 -29.37
CA ASP A 31 18.44 0.47 -29.81
C ASP A 31 18.36 1.04 -31.24
N TRP A 32 19.23 2.00 -31.59
CA TRP A 32 19.35 2.51 -32.97
C TRP A 32 19.87 1.48 -33.97
N TRP A 33 20.86 0.69 -33.57
CA TRP A 33 21.43 -0.34 -34.42
C TRP A 33 20.40 -1.40 -34.78
N ASN A 34 19.69 -1.92 -33.77
CA ASN A 34 18.61 -2.90 -33.97
C ASN A 34 17.49 -2.33 -34.84
N GLY A 35 17.05 -1.09 -34.58
CA GLY A 35 16.05 -0.42 -35.42
C GLY A 35 16.48 -0.28 -36.88
N ARG A 36 17.77 -0.04 -37.13
CA ARG A 36 18.32 0.01 -38.49
C ARG A 36 18.39 -1.39 -39.14
N GLN A 37 18.76 -2.42 -38.39
CA GLN A 37 18.83 -3.78 -38.90
C GLN A 37 17.45 -4.31 -39.26
N ASP A 38 16.47 -4.17 -38.37
CA ASP A 38 15.10 -4.58 -38.60
C ASP A 38 14.47 -3.80 -39.76
N ALA A 39 14.80 -2.51 -39.90
CA ALA A 39 14.35 -1.70 -41.04
C ALA A 39 14.84 -2.24 -42.40
N ARG A 40 16.02 -2.86 -42.43
CA ARG A 40 16.63 -3.43 -43.62
C ARG A 40 16.16 -4.86 -43.90
N ALA A 41 15.89 -5.63 -42.85
CA ALA A 41 15.32 -6.96 -42.96
C ALA A 41 13.91 -6.92 -43.57
N GLY A 42 13.21 -5.79 -43.42
CA GLY A 42 11.82 -5.64 -43.80
C GLY A 42 10.92 -6.26 -42.73
N LEU A 43 9.88 -5.56 -42.31
CA LEU A 43 8.87 -6.16 -41.46
C LEU A 43 7.96 -7.03 -42.32
N PRO A 44 7.59 -8.26 -41.89
CA PRO A 44 6.63 -9.08 -42.62
C PRO A 44 5.38 -8.22 -42.87
N ALA A 45 5.01 -8.16 -44.15
CA ALA A 45 4.23 -7.07 -44.74
C ALA A 45 3.07 -6.63 -43.84
N VAL A 46 3.10 -5.37 -43.43
CA VAL A 46 1.85 -4.64 -43.21
C VAL A 46 1.08 -4.80 -44.50
N ALA A 47 -0.10 -5.43 -44.43
CA ALA A 47 -0.93 -5.67 -45.60
C ALA A 47 -1.01 -4.37 -46.42
N PRO A 48 -0.78 -4.43 -47.75
CA PRO A 48 -0.81 -3.25 -48.59
C PRO A 48 -2.21 -2.62 -48.49
N ASP A 49 -2.21 -1.37 -48.04
CA ASP A 49 -3.33 -0.46 -47.80
C ASP A 49 -4.61 -1.05 -47.18
N PRO A 50 -4.98 -0.66 -45.94
CA PRO A 50 -6.37 -0.79 -45.55
C PRO A 50 -7.21 -0.03 -46.57
N ASP A 51 -8.27 -0.67 -47.05
CA ASP A 51 -9.22 -0.10 -48.00
C ASP A 51 -9.58 1.33 -47.57
N PRO A 52 -9.40 2.38 -48.41
CA PRO A 52 -9.70 3.76 -48.03
C PRO A 52 -11.17 3.98 -47.62
N THR A 53 -12.06 3.02 -47.90
CA THR A 53 -13.44 3.01 -47.42
C THR A 53 -13.66 2.41 -46.03
N GLU A 54 -12.66 1.73 -45.44
CA GLU A 54 -12.76 1.24 -44.07
C GLU A 54 -12.46 2.36 -43.05
N PRO A 55 -13.32 2.57 -42.04
CA PRO A 55 -13.04 3.52 -40.98
C PRO A 55 -11.74 3.10 -40.28
N PRO A 56 -10.88 4.05 -39.86
CA PRO A 56 -9.58 3.74 -39.28
C PRO A 56 -9.76 2.93 -38.00
N HIS A 57 -9.69 1.61 -38.10
CA HIS A 57 -9.48 0.74 -36.97
C HIS A 57 -8.11 1.12 -36.39
N GLY A 58 -8.08 1.58 -35.14
CA GLY A 58 -6.91 2.21 -34.53
C GLY A 58 -5.60 1.42 -34.73
N ARG A 59 -4.46 2.12 -34.72
CA ARG A 59 -3.14 1.54 -35.03
C ARG A 59 -2.89 0.21 -34.32
N SER A 60 -2.56 -0.82 -35.09
CA SER A 60 -2.19 -2.13 -34.55
C SER A 60 -0.82 -2.06 -33.87
N ALA A 61 -0.66 -2.77 -32.75
CA ALA A 61 0.62 -2.83 -32.06
C ALA A 61 1.61 -3.71 -32.85
N ALA A 62 2.77 -3.16 -33.19
CA ALA A 62 3.85 -3.87 -33.84
C ALA A 62 4.76 -4.52 -32.81
N PHE A 63 5.08 -5.80 -33.01
CA PHE A 63 5.98 -6.57 -32.17
C PHE A 63 7.12 -7.13 -33.02
N THR A 64 8.24 -6.41 -33.02
CA THR A 64 9.51 -6.97 -33.50
C THR A 64 10.17 -7.77 -32.38
N PRO A 65 11.08 -8.71 -32.68
CA PRO A 65 11.79 -9.45 -31.64
C PRO A 65 12.52 -8.54 -30.64
N HIS A 66 13.08 -7.41 -31.09
CA HIS A 66 13.73 -6.45 -30.19
C HIS A 66 12.72 -5.68 -29.32
N LEU A 67 11.57 -5.26 -29.87
CA LEU A 67 10.50 -4.64 -29.07
C LEU A 67 9.97 -5.60 -27.99
N GLU A 68 9.76 -6.86 -28.36
CA GLU A 68 9.30 -7.90 -27.43
C GLU A 68 10.32 -8.12 -26.30
N LYS A 69 11.61 -8.14 -26.63
CA LYS A 69 12.69 -8.19 -25.64
C LYS A 69 12.64 -6.99 -24.69
N LEU A 70 12.51 -5.76 -25.21
CA LEU A 70 12.42 -4.56 -24.36
C LEU A 70 11.19 -4.60 -23.46
N ARG A 71 10.05 -5.06 -23.98
CA ARG A 71 8.80 -5.25 -23.24
C ARG A 71 8.97 -6.24 -22.08
N ARG A 72 9.53 -7.43 -22.35
CA ARG A 72 9.78 -8.44 -21.32
C ARG A 72 10.71 -7.94 -20.24
N MET A 73 11.84 -7.34 -20.62
CA MET A 73 12.80 -6.76 -19.66
C MET A 73 12.14 -5.73 -18.74
N ALA A 74 11.25 -4.88 -19.27
CA ALA A 74 10.52 -3.89 -18.48
C ALA A 74 9.53 -4.55 -17.51
N ASN A 75 8.76 -5.52 -18.00
CA ASN A 75 7.77 -6.26 -17.22
C ASN A 75 8.45 -7.04 -16.09
N ASP A 76 9.55 -7.74 -16.37
CA ASP A 76 10.33 -8.48 -15.37
C ASP A 76 10.89 -7.54 -14.30
N ALA A 77 11.42 -6.37 -14.70
CA ALA A 77 11.92 -5.37 -13.76
C ALA A 77 10.81 -4.78 -12.87
N MET A 78 9.62 -4.51 -13.42
CA MET A 78 8.47 -4.08 -12.62
C MET A 78 7.96 -5.21 -11.70
N HIS A 79 8.01 -6.47 -12.15
CA HIS A 79 7.65 -7.61 -11.33
C HIS A 79 8.63 -7.80 -10.15
N HIS A 80 9.93 -7.58 -10.36
CA HIS A 80 10.90 -7.58 -9.28
C HIS A 80 10.60 -6.50 -8.23
N GLU A 81 10.19 -5.29 -8.64
CA GLU A 81 9.74 -4.26 -7.68
C GLU A 81 8.51 -4.71 -6.88
N LEU A 82 7.58 -5.45 -7.50
CA LEU A 82 6.43 -6.03 -6.78
C LEU A 82 6.87 -7.07 -5.74
N VAL A 83 7.77 -7.99 -6.11
CA VAL A 83 8.31 -8.99 -5.19
C VAL A 83 9.03 -8.32 -4.00
N HIS A 84 9.83 -7.29 -4.27
CA HIS A 84 10.47 -6.50 -3.23
C HIS A 84 9.48 -5.79 -2.33
N LEU A 85 8.43 -5.18 -2.90
CA LEU A 85 7.35 -4.56 -2.13
C LEU A 85 6.69 -5.58 -1.20
N GLN A 86 6.34 -6.77 -1.72
CA GLN A 86 5.72 -7.83 -0.94
C GLN A 86 6.58 -8.26 0.25
N GLN A 87 7.89 -8.41 0.04
CA GLN A 87 8.83 -8.71 1.12
C GLN A 87 8.91 -7.58 2.15
N GLU A 88 8.93 -6.32 1.69
CA GLU A 88 9.01 -5.14 2.57
C GLU A 88 7.75 -4.94 3.43
N VAL A 89 6.56 -5.25 2.88
CA VAL A 89 5.28 -5.08 3.60
C VAL A 89 4.86 -6.30 4.41
N ALA A 90 5.46 -7.48 4.20
CA ALA A 90 5.04 -8.72 4.86
C ALA A 90 5.02 -8.60 6.39
N GLU A 91 6.13 -8.14 6.98
CA GLU A 91 6.23 -7.99 8.43
C GLU A 91 5.32 -6.87 8.98
N PRO A 92 5.32 -5.64 8.43
CA PRO A 92 4.36 -4.61 8.83
C PRO A 92 2.89 -5.04 8.71
N ALA A 93 2.54 -5.80 7.67
CA ALA A 93 1.17 -6.30 7.48
C ALA A 93 0.79 -7.33 8.54
N TYR A 94 1.72 -8.24 8.88
CA TYR A 94 1.53 -9.17 9.99
C TYR A 94 1.33 -8.44 11.32
N GLN A 95 2.20 -7.46 11.63
CA GLN A 95 2.07 -6.66 12.84
C GLN A 95 0.78 -5.84 12.87
N LEU A 96 0.32 -5.36 11.71
CA LEU A 96 -0.93 -4.62 11.59
C LEU A 96 -2.13 -5.51 11.94
N ALA A 97 -2.15 -6.74 11.42
CA ALA A 97 -3.18 -7.73 11.75
C ALA A 97 -3.17 -8.07 13.25
N ARG A 98 -1.98 -8.26 13.83
CA ARG A 98 -1.81 -8.50 15.28
C ARG A 98 -2.32 -7.33 16.11
N ALA A 99 -1.93 -6.10 15.78
CA ALA A 99 -2.40 -4.89 16.47
C ALA A 99 -3.93 -4.73 16.34
N GLY A 100 -4.51 -5.12 15.21
CA GLY A 100 -5.95 -5.17 15.01
C GLY A 100 -6.65 -6.13 15.98
N ALA A 101 -6.15 -7.36 16.13
CA ALA A 101 -6.68 -8.32 17.10
C ALA A 101 -6.54 -7.81 18.56
N GLN A 102 -5.40 -7.22 18.89
CA GLN A 102 -5.16 -6.64 20.21
C GLN A 102 -6.06 -5.44 20.51
N LEU A 103 -6.42 -4.63 19.51
CA LEU A 103 -7.36 -3.52 19.67
C LEU A 103 -8.74 -4.00 20.11
N VAL A 104 -9.26 -5.05 19.47
CA VAL A 104 -10.56 -5.64 19.82
C VAL A 104 -10.56 -6.11 21.28
N GLU A 105 -9.48 -6.75 21.73
CA GLU A 105 -9.35 -7.20 23.11
C GLU A 105 -9.18 -6.04 24.10
N ALA A 106 -8.44 -4.98 23.73
CA ALA A 106 -8.30 -3.78 24.55
C ALA A 106 -9.63 -3.02 24.69
N GLU A 107 -10.43 -2.95 23.63
CA GLU A 107 -11.78 -2.37 23.67
C GLU A 107 -12.69 -3.14 24.62
N ARG A 108 -12.69 -4.48 24.54
CA ARG A 108 -13.43 -5.34 25.49
C ARG A 108 -12.95 -5.18 26.93
N ALA A 109 -11.64 -5.05 27.15
CA ALA A 109 -11.08 -4.84 28.48
C ALA A 109 -11.53 -3.49 29.06
N LEU A 110 -11.52 -2.43 28.24
CA LEU A 110 -11.99 -1.11 28.63
C LEU A 110 -13.47 -1.12 29.00
N THR A 111 -14.33 -1.73 28.16
CA THR A 111 -15.77 -1.87 28.45
C THR A 111 -15.99 -2.59 29.79
N ARG A 112 -15.31 -3.72 30.03
CA ARG A 112 -15.43 -4.45 31.29
C ARG A 112 -14.97 -3.64 32.50
N ALA A 113 -13.90 -2.86 32.37
CA ALA A 113 -13.41 -2.01 33.46
C ALA A 113 -14.40 -0.86 33.76
N GLN A 114 -15.00 -0.27 32.73
CA GLN A 114 -16.04 0.75 32.87
C GLN A 114 -17.30 0.19 33.53
N GLU A 115 -17.75 -0.99 33.12
CA GLU A 115 -18.88 -1.70 33.73
C GLU A 115 -18.60 -2.02 35.20
N ALA A 116 -17.42 -2.56 35.52
CA ALA A 116 -17.04 -2.85 36.89
C ALA A 116 -17.03 -1.60 37.80
N LEU A 117 -16.60 -0.45 37.26
CA LEU A 117 -16.68 0.83 37.98
C LEU A 117 -18.11 1.31 38.18
N ARG A 118 -18.94 1.19 37.15
CA ARG A 118 -20.37 1.58 37.21
C ARG A 118 -21.14 0.73 38.21
N ASP A 119 -20.85 -0.56 38.25
CA ASP A 119 -21.55 -1.52 39.09
C ASP A 119 -21.01 -1.54 40.54
N LEU A 120 -19.90 -0.84 40.82
CA LEU A 120 -19.35 -0.69 42.16
C LEU A 120 -20.22 0.22 43.03
N LYS A 121 -21.04 -0.39 43.89
CA LYS A 121 -21.89 0.33 44.84
C LYS A 121 -21.08 0.87 46.02
N ALA A 122 -21.29 2.14 46.34
CA ALA A 122 -20.77 2.73 47.57
C ALA A 122 -21.50 2.15 48.79
N PRO A 123 -20.79 1.96 49.93
CA PRO A 123 -21.44 1.62 51.19
C PRO A 123 -22.48 2.68 51.55
N THR A 124 -23.64 2.22 51.99
CA THR A 124 -24.71 3.09 52.50
C THR A 124 -24.33 3.67 53.86
N GLU A 125 -24.95 4.79 54.24
CA GLU A 125 -24.67 5.42 55.53
C GLU A 125 -25.02 4.49 56.71
N ASP A 126 -26.04 3.64 56.57
CA ASP A 126 -26.41 2.64 57.57
C ASP A 126 -25.33 1.56 57.72
N GLU A 127 -24.76 1.07 56.62
CA GLU A 127 -23.62 0.12 56.64
C GLU A 127 -22.36 0.75 57.26
N LEU A 128 -22.14 2.05 57.03
CA LEU A 128 -21.02 2.78 57.62
C LEU A 128 -21.19 2.98 59.13
N ARG A 129 -22.43 3.15 59.63
CA ARG A 129 -22.75 3.37 61.05
C ARG A 129 -22.95 2.09 61.88
N ALA A 130 -23.36 0.99 61.28
CA ALA A 130 -23.74 -0.25 61.99
C ALA A 130 -22.62 -0.83 62.89
N ARG A 131 -22.66 -0.71 64.23
CA ARG A 131 -21.56 -1.13 65.12
C ARG A 131 -21.47 -2.66 65.33
N ARG A 132 -20.24 -3.18 65.51
CA ARG A 132 -19.98 -4.58 65.91
C ARG A 132 -19.63 -4.68 67.40
N VAL A 133 -19.76 -5.88 67.97
CA VAL A 133 -19.38 -6.17 69.36
C VAL A 133 -17.89 -5.84 69.56
N GLY A 134 -17.58 -5.00 70.55
CA GLY A 134 -16.22 -4.50 70.82
C GLY A 134 -15.88 -3.13 70.22
N GLU A 135 -16.80 -2.49 69.50
CA GLU A 135 -16.60 -1.15 68.91
C GLU A 135 -17.28 -0.04 69.72
N THR A 136 -17.68 -0.30 70.97
CA THR A 136 -18.44 0.65 71.82
C THR A 136 -17.62 1.90 72.15
N ASP A 137 -16.34 1.72 72.50
CA ASP A 137 -15.45 2.80 72.94
C ASP A 137 -14.63 3.41 71.79
N THR A 138 -14.78 2.89 70.56
CA THR A 138 -14.10 3.45 69.38
C THR A 138 -14.88 4.63 68.81
N ASP A 139 -14.17 5.70 68.46
CA ASP A 139 -14.73 6.88 67.79
C ASP A 139 -15.40 6.48 66.46
N GLU A 140 -16.60 7.02 66.22
CA GLU A 140 -17.39 6.76 65.02
C GLU A 140 -16.63 7.11 63.73
N SER A 141 -15.82 8.18 63.75
CA SER A 141 -15.02 8.60 62.60
C SER A 141 -13.97 7.56 62.21
N VAL A 142 -13.38 6.85 63.19
CA VAL A 142 -12.41 5.78 62.97
C VAL A 142 -13.09 4.55 62.40
N VAL A 143 -14.25 4.17 62.94
CA VAL A 143 -15.05 3.04 62.44
C VAL A 143 -15.51 3.28 61.00
N ARG A 144 -16.01 4.49 60.68
CA ARG A 144 -16.41 4.88 59.32
C ARG A 144 -15.24 4.83 58.34
N LYS A 145 -14.08 5.42 58.68
CA LYS A 145 -12.88 5.37 57.82
C LYS A 145 -12.46 3.94 57.52
N ARG A 146 -12.44 3.07 58.54
CA ARG A 146 -12.05 1.66 58.38
C ARG A 146 -13.02 0.90 57.46
N ARG A 147 -14.32 1.21 57.48
CA ARG A 147 -15.33 0.59 56.62
C ARG A 147 -15.33 1.15 55.21
N LEU A 148 -15.01 2.43 55.05
CA LEU A 148 -14.91 3.08 53.75
C LEU A 148 -13.61 2.68 53.02
N ALA A 149 -12.53 2.37 53.74
CA ALA A 149 -11.24 2.05 53.17
C ALA A 149 -11.26 0.89 52.14
N PRO A 150 -11.91 -0.27 52.39
CA PRO A 150 -12.02 -1.33 51.39
C PRO A 150 -12.75 -0.91 50.10
N TYR A 151 -13.79 -0.08 50.21
CA TYR A 151 -14.49 0.45 49.04
C TYR A 151 -13.58 1.38 48.23
N LEU A 152 -12.89 2.32 48.90
CA LEU A 152 -11.97 3.25 48.24
C LEU A 152 -10.81 2.50 47.58
N GLU A 153 -10.26 1.50 48.24
CA GLU A 153 -9.21 0.65 47.70
C GLU A 153 -9.68 -0.11 46.47
N ARG A 154 -10.87 -0.73 46.53
CA ARG A 154 -11.45 -1.43 45.38
C ARG A 154 -11.74 -0.49 44.22
N ARG A 155 -12.28 0.69 44.50
CA ARG A 155 -12.50 1.75 43.50
C ARG A 155 -11.20 2.17 42.84
N ALA A 156 -10.16 2.47 43.63
CA ALA A 156 -8.85 2.87 43.12
C ALA A 156 -8.23 1.79 42.21
N ARG A 157 -8.35 0.51 42.57
CA ARG A 157 -7.89 -0.60 41.71
C ARG A 157 -8.65 -0.67 40.38
N LEU A 158 -9.97 -0.50 40.40
CA LEU A 158 -10.77 -0.49 39.17
C LEU A 158 -10.50 0.73 38.30
N GLU A 159 -10.28 1.91 38.91
CA GLU A 159 -9.87 3.13 38.20
C GLU A 159 -8.51 2.95 37.52
N ALA A 160 -7.54 2.33 38.22
CA ALA A 160 -6.25 1.97 37.64
C ALA A 160 -6.39 1.01 36.45
N HIS A 161 -7.19 -0.05 36.57
CA HIS A 161 -7.43 -0.96 35.45
C HIS A 161 -8.11 -0.30 34.24
N ARG A 162 -9.06 0.62 34.47
CA ARG A 162 -9.66 1.42 33.38
C ARG A 162 -8.58 2.26 32.70
N GLN A 163 -7.75 2.95 33.47
CA GLN A 163 -6.68 3.77 32.93
C GLN A 163 -5.66 2.94 32.13
N GLU A 164 -5.23 1.80 32.65
CA GLU A 164 -4.34 0.86 31.96
C GLU A 164 -4.93 0.40 30.61
N ALA A 165 -6.23 0.10 30.59
CA ALA A 165 -6.93 -0.29 29.36
C ALA A 165 -7.04 0.87 28.35
N GLU A 166 -7.32 2.09 28.80
CA GLU A 166 -7.36 3.29 27.96
C GLU A 166 -5.98 3.56 27.33
N GLU A 167 -4.93 3.52 28.14
CA GLU A 167 -3.57 3.73 27.66
C GLU A 167 -3.15 2.64 26.66
N ALA A 168 -3.50 1.37 26.91
CA ALA A 168 -3.25 0.28 25.98
C ALA A 168 -3.95 0.51 24.64
N LEU A 169 -5.19 0.98 24.68
CA LEU A 169 -6.00 1.28 23.50
C LEU A 169 -5.37 2.41 22.68
N VAL A 170 -4.98 3.51 23.33
CA VAL A 170 -4.29 4.64 22.67
C VAL A 170 -2.99 4.16 22.01
N ARG A 171 -2.16 3.41 22.72
CA ARG A 171 -0.90 2.87 22.17
C ARG A 171 -1.14 2.00 20.94
N LEU A 172 -2.10 1.07 21.01
CA LEU A 172 -2.40 0.17 19.89
C LEU A 172 -2.97 0.92 18.67
N ARG A 173 -3.79 1.97 18.88
CA ARG A 173 -4.26 2.84 17.78
C ARG A 173 -3.10 3.57 17.10
N GLN A 174 -2.14 4.07 17.88
CA GLN A 174 -0.93 4.71 17.35
C GLN A 174 -0.10 3.70 16.55
N THR A 175 0.22 2.53 17.12
CA THR A 175 0.94 1.45 16.41
C THR A 175 0.26 1.08 15.10
N ARG A 176 -1.08 0.94 15.10
CA ARG A 176 -1.85 0.64 13.90
C ARG A 176 -1.68 1.71 12.83
N ALA A 177 -1.83 2.99 13.19
CA ALA A 177 -1.69 4.10 12.25
C ALA A 177 -0.26 4.18 11.66
N GLU A 178 0.77 3.99 12.50
CA GLU A 178 2.17 3.97 12.06
C GLU A 178 2.45 2.83 11.05
N LEU A 179 1.93 1.63 11.31
CA LEU A 179 2.08 0.48 10.41
C LEU A 179 1.36 0.70 9.07
N GLN A 180 0.15 1.28 9.11
CA GLN A 180 -0.60 1.62 7.90
C GLN A 180 0.15 2.64 7.03
N GLU A 181 0.65 3.71 7.65
CA GLU A 181 1.45 4.74 6.97
C GLU A 181 2.74 4.15 6.38
N ARG A 182 3.42 3.27 7.12
CA ARG A 182 4.61 2.57 6.63
C ARG A 182 4.31 1.74 5.37
N ILE A 183 3.22 0.95 5.38
CA ILE A 183 2.81 0.14 4.23
C ILE A 183 2.46 1.04 3.04
N ALA A 184 1.66 2.09 3.25
CA ALA A 184 1.26 3.03 2.20
C ALA A 184 2.47 3.73 1.56
N ARG A 185 3.45 4.12 2.37
CA ARG A 185 4.70 4.71 1.90
C ARG A 185 5.51 3.74 1.04
N SER A 186 5.69 2.49 1.49
CA SER A 186 6.40 1.47 0.72
C SER A 186 5.70 1.21 -0.63
N GLN A 187 4.37 1.13 -0.64
CA GLN A 187 3.58 1.00 -1.87
C GLN A 187 3.78 2.18 -2.83
N SER A 188 3.72 3.41 -2.32
CA SER A 188 3.93 4.62 -3.12
C SER A 188 5.34 4.66 -3.76
N VAL A 189 6.36 4.28 -2.98
CA VAL A 189 7.75 4.20 -3.47
C VAL A 189 7.89 3.14 -4.57
N ALA A 190 7.35 1.94 -4.36
CA ALA A 190 7.39 0.87 -5.36
C ALA A 190 6.67 1.27 -6.65
N ALA A 191 5.47 1.87 -6.54
CA ALA A 191 4.71 2.35 -7.69
C ALA A 191 5.47 3.44 -8.46
N ALA A 192 6.12 4.38 -7.76
CA ALA A 192 6.95 5.40 -8.40
C ALA A 192 8.16 4.81 -9.14
N ARG A 193 8.81 3.77 -8.59
CA ARG A 193 9.91 3.07 -9.27
C ARG A 193 9.44 2.33 -10.51
N ALA A 194 8.32 1.62 -10.43
CA ALA A 194 7.77 0.91 -11.56
C ALA A 194 7.33 1.88 -12.68
N ARG A 195 6.74 3.04 -12.35
CA ARG A 195 6.50 4.13 -13.33
C ARG A 195 7.77 4.60 -14.02
N ARG A 196 8.87 4.79 -13.27
CA ARG A 196 10.17 5.16 -13.88
C ARG A 196 10.71 4.08 -14.82
N ILE A 197 10.56 2.80 -14.47
CA ILE A 197 10.95 1.67 -15.34
C ILE A 197 10.12 1.68 -16.63
N HIS A 198 8.81 1.91 -16.51
CA HIS A 198 7.88 2.01 -17.63
C HIS A 198 8.24 3.16 -18.56
N GLU A 199 8.40 4.37 -18.03
CA GLU A 199 8.82 5.55 -18.80
C GLU A 199 10.18 5.35 -19.48
N HIS A 200 11.15 4.79 -18.76
CA HIS A 200 12.47 4.51 -19.31
C HIS A 200 12.37 3.55 -20.51
N SER A 201 11.58 2.50 -20.37
CA SER A 201 11.35 1.51 -21.42
C SER A 201 10.67 2.14 -22.63
N TRP A 202 9.70 3.04 -22.44
CA TRP A 202 9.11 3.81 -23.53
C TRP A 202 10.10 4.70 -24.27
N ARG A 203 11.06 5.34 -23.57
CA ARG A 203 12.13 6.12 -24.22
C ARG A 203 13.01 5.24 -25.11
N ARG A 204 13.31 4.02 -24.66
CA ARG A 204 14.07 3.03 -25.45
C ARG A 204 13.32 2.58 -26.68
N ILE A 205 12.05 2.20 -26.50
CA ILE A 205 11.13 1.81 -27.57
C ILE A 205 10.99 2.94 -28.60
N GLY A 206 10.78 4.18 -28.15
CA GLY A 206 10.69 5.34 -29.04
C GLY A 206 11.96 5.59 -29.84
N SER A 207 13.14 5.40 -29.23
CA SER A 207 14.43 5.56 -29.92
C SER A 207 14.67 4.48 -30.97
N TYR A 208 14.31 3.23 -30.65
CA TYR A 208 14.30 2.12 -31.60
C TYR A 208 13.32 2.41 -32.75
N TRP A 209 12.07 2.74 -32.43
CA TRP A 209 10.97 2.95 -33.39
C TRP A 209 11.25 4.10 -34.35
N GLN A 210 11.75 5.22 -33.83
CA GLN A 210 12.16 6.36 -34.63
C GLN A 210 13.22 5.96 -35.67
N ARG A 211 14.16 5.09 -35.30
CA ARG A 211 15.21 4.65 -36.20
C ARG A 211 14.71 3.65 -37.22
N LEU A 212 13.82 2.74 -36.82
CA LEU A 212 13.13 1.79 -37.68
C LEU A 212 12.35 2.51 -38.79
N VAL A 213 11.43 3.39 -38.40
CA VAL A 213 10.59 4.18 -39.33
C VAL A 213 11.44 4.98 -40.31
N ARG A 214 12.49 5.67 -39.84
CA ARG A 214 13.35 6.50 -40.71
C ARG A 214 14.20 5.72 -41.71
N LYS A 215 14.44 4.43 -41.49
CA LYS A 215 15.32 3.61 -42.34
C LYS A 215 14.58 2.57 -43.15
N HIS A 216 13.31 2.32 -42.85
CA HIS A 216 12.49 1.38 -43.59
C HIS A 216 12.00 2.03 -44.89
N PRO A 217 12.02 1.32 -46.04
CA PRO A 217 11.55 1.86 -47.33
C PRO A 217 10.10 2.38 -47.28
N ALA A 218 9.21 1.65 -46.62
CA ALA A 218 7.81 2.04 -46.38
C ALA A 218 7.59 2.73 -45.01
N GLY A 219 8.57 3.51 -44.53
CA GLY A 219 8.54 4.09 -43.18
C GLY A 219 7.31 4.95 -42.87
N GLU A 220 6.85 5.73 -43.85
CA GLU A 220 5.65 6.57 -43.69
C GLU A 220 4.40 5.72 -43.47
N GLN A 221 4.19 4.68 -44.29
CA GLN A 221 3.05 3.76 -44.18
C GLN A 221 3.09 3.06 -42.82
N LEU A 222 4.26 2.53 -42.40
CA LEU A 222 4.45 1.91 -41.08
C LEU A 222 4.02 2.84 -39.92
N ASN A 223 4.39 4.12 -39.98
CA ASN A 223 4.09 5.05 -38.89
C ASN A 223 2.59 5.44 -38.84
N ARG A 224 1.88 5.33 -39.96
CA ARG A 224 0.43 5.56 -40.04
C ARG A 224 -0.34 4.35 -39.49
N THR A 225 0.06 3.14 -39.86
CA THR A 225 -0.68 1.91 -39.58
C THR A 225 -0.32 1.26 -38.24
N LEU A 226 0.94 1.39 -37.81
CA LEU A 226 1.45 0.71 -36.63
C LEU A 226 1.81 1.66 -35.51
N ARG A 227 1.65 1.18 -34.27
CA ARG A 227 2.24 1.76 -33.07
C ARG A 227 3.19 0.75 -32.44
N PRO A 228 4.33 1.17 -31.86
CA PRO A 228 5.18 0.21 -31.16
C PRO A 228 4.43 -0.40 -29.98
N GLY A 229 4.46 -1.74 -29.88
CA GLY A 229 4.02 -2.44 -28.68
C GLY A 229 4.92 -2.08 -27.49
N GLY A 230 4.32 -1.70 -26.36
CA GLY A 230 5.05 -1.25 -25.17
C GLY A 230 4.83 -2.12 -23.95
N PRO A 231 5.55 -1.85 -22.85
CA PRO A 231 5.27 -2.47 -21.57
C PRO A 231 3.88 -2.07 -21.07
N GLU A 232 3.21 -3.05 -20.49
CA GLU A 232 1.93 -2.84 -19.82
C GLU A 232 2.17 -2.13 -18.49
N VAL A 233 1.19 -1.36 -18.00
CA VAL A 233 1.23 -0.80 -16.65
C VAL A 233 0.52 -1.79 -15.74
N PRO A 234 1.22 -2.47 -14.81
CA PRO A 234 0.58 -3.33 -13.84
C PRO A 234 -0.49 -2.61 -13.01
N GLY A 235 -1.62 -3.26 -12.74
CA GLY A 235 -2.74 -2.70 -11.96
C GLY A 235 -2.36 -2.26 -10.55
N TRP A 236 -1.32 -2.84 -9.96
CA TRP A 236 -0.82 -2.47 -8.63
C TRP A 236 -0.14 -1.08 -8.58
N ILE A 237 0.28 -0.52 -9.72
CA ILE A 237 0.93 0.80 -9.80
C ILE A 237 -0.09 1.94 -9.73
N ASP A 238 -1.30 1.68 -10.22
CA ASP A 238 -2.41 2.63 -10.22
C ASP A 238 -3.75 1.89 -10.12
N PRO A 239 -4.26 1.62 -8.90
CA PRO A 239 -5.53 0.93 -8.70
C PRO A 239 -6.74 1.72 -9.21
N ALA A 240 -6.58 3.00 -9.57
CA ALA A 240 -7.63 3.77 -10.25
C ALA A 240 -7.70 3.46 -11.76
N GLY A 241 -6.60 3.00 -12.37
CA GLY A 241 -6.51 2.69 -13.80
C GLY A 241 -7.26 1.40 -14.21
N GLU A 242 -7.40 0.43 -13.31
CA GLU A 242 -8.19 -0.80 -13.56
C GLU A 242 -9.69 -0.52 -13.77
N ARG A 243 -10.21 0.60 -13.26
CA ARG A 243 -11.62 0.98 -13.47
C ARG A 243 -11.90 1.41 -14.91
N VAL A 244 -10.88 1.84 -15.66
CA VAL A 244 -11.04 2.33 -17.04
C VAL A 244 -10.96 1.17 -18.04
N THR A 245 -10.16 0.15 -17.78
CA THR A 245 -10.04 -1.02 -18.67
C THR A 245 -11.22 -1.99 -18.55
N ALA A 246 -11.80 -2.15 -17.35
CA ALA A 246 -13.01 -2.95 -17.16
C ALA A 246 -14.27 -2.33 -17.80
N GLY A 247 -14.30 -0.99 -17.99
CA GLY A 247 -15.42 -0.26 -18.60
C GLY A 247 -15.54 -0.41 -20.12
N THR A 248 -14.55 -0.98 -20.81
CA THR A 248 -14.58 -1.15 -22.28
C THR A 248 -15.09 -2.54 -22.70
N ALA A 249 -15.27 -3.48 -21.76
CA ALA A 249 -15.80 -4.83 -22.04
C ALA A 249 -17.31 -4.98 -21.77
N ALA A 250 -17.98 -3.98 -21.21
CA ALA A 250 -19.41 -4.02 -20.89
C ALA A 250 -20.26 -3.30 -21.95
N GLY A 251 -20.07 -3.67 -23.21
CA GLY A 251 -20.80 -3.15 -24.38
C GLY A 251 -21.57 -4.24 -25.11
N ALA A 252 -22.35 -5.05 -24.39
CA ALA A 252 -23.32 -5.97 -25.00
C ALA A 252 -24.53 -6.11 -24.06
N ARG A 253 -25.49 -5.18 -24.17
CA ARG A 253 -26.86 -5.44 -23.75
C ARG A 253 -27.52 -6.25 -24.89
N PRO A 254 -28.11 -7.43 -24.64
CA PRO A 254 -29.02 -8.01 -25.60
C PRO A 254 -30.31 -7.15 -25.63
N GLU A 255 -30.76 -6.78 -26.82
CA GLU A 255 -32.09 -6.20 -27.01
C GLU A 255 -33.16 -7.22 -26.60
N PRO A 256 -34.20 -6.79 -25.87
CA PRO A 256 -35.35 -7.65 -25.61
C PRO A 256 -36.20 -7.77 -26.88
N THR A 257 -36.39 -9.01 -27.34
CA THR A 257 -37.46 -9.41 -28.26
C THR A 257 -38.79 -9.54 -27.55
#